data_AF-A0A5B9DBV2-F1
#
_entry.id   AF-A0A5B9DBV2-F1
#
_cell.length_a   1.000
_cell.length_b   1.000
_cell.length_c   1.000
_cell.angle_alpha   90.00
_cell.angle_beta   90.00
_cell.angle_gamma   90.00
#
_symmetry.space_group_name_H-M   'P 1'
#
loop_
_entity.id
_entity.type
_entity.pdbx_description
1 polymer ?
#
loop_
_entity_poly.entity_id
_entity_poly.type
_entity_poly.pdbx_seq_one_letter_code
_entity_poly.pdbx_strand_id
1 'polypeptide(L)' 'MSSISVRINSKLKKLMESHKHINWSEIIRQAIAKKLQNEQKKNIARAVLINEKIRKKAPDNYDSTEIIRKFRDERH' A
#
# COMPACT_ATOMS: atom_id res chain seq x y z
N MET A 1 27.32 3.72 -1.02
CA MET A 1 26.15 4.60 -1.24
C MET A 1 25.73 4.46 -2.69
N SER A 2 24.44 4.32 -3.00
CA SER A 2 23.95 4.41 -4.38
C SER A 2 23.27 5.77 -4.60
N SER A 3 23.47 6.34 -5.78
CA SER A 3 22.83 7.60 -6.20
C SER A 3 21.84 7.34 -7.30
N ILE A 4 20.68 7.99 -7.23
CA ILE A 4 19.68 8.02 -8.29
C ILE A 4 19.54 9.46 -8.80
N SER A 5 19.37 9.62 -10.11
CA SER A 5 19.06 10.93 -10.71
C SER A 5 17.60 10.94 -11.14
N VAL A 6 16.82 11.88 -10.61
CA VAL A 6 15.39 12.01 -10.89
C VAL A 6 15.17 13.24 -11.75
N ARG A 7 14.55 13.06 -12.92
CA ARG A 7 14.16 14.18 -13.79
C ARG A 7 12.90 14.84 -13.23
N ILE A 8 12.99 16.13 -12.95
CA ILE A 8 11.88 16.98 -12.53
C ILE A 8 11.75 18.18 -13.47
N ASN A 9 10.55 18.75 -13.56
CA ASN A 9 10.35 19.96 -14.35
C ASN A 9 11.07 21.17 -13.72
N SER A 10 11.38 22.17 -14.54
CA SER A 10 12.17 23.34 -14.14
C SER A 10 11.47 24.20 -13.07
N LYS A 11 10.14 24.30 -13.12
CA LYS A 11 9.34 25.05 -12.14
C LYS A 11 9.45 24.45 -10.74
N LEU A 12 9.36 23.11 -10.64
CA LEU A 12 9.48 22.38 -9.38
C LEU A 12 10.90 22.52 -8.81
N LYS A 13 11.93 22.41 -9.66
CA LYS A 13 13.31 22.60 -9.22
C LYS A 13 13.54 23.98 -8.60
N LYS A 14 13.01 25.04 -9.23
CA LYS A 14 13.08 26.41 -8.69
C LYS A 14 12.39 26.54 -7.32
N LEU A 15 11.23 25.91 -7.15
CA LEU A 15 10.53 25.89 -5.86
C LEU A 15 11.30 25.10 -4.79
N MET A 16 11.96 24.00 -5.16
CA MET A 16 12.81 23.27 -4.23
C MET A 16 14.03 24.10 -3.80
N GLU A 17 14.66 24.81 -4.76
CA GLU A 17 15.81 25.69 -4.52
C GLU A 17 15.46 26.92 -3.67
N SER A 18 14.22 27.41 -3.73
CA SER A 18 13.77 28.51 -2.85
C SER A 18 13.62 28.09 -1.39
N HIS A 19 13.44 26.78 -1.13
CA HIS A 19 13.29 26.22 0.21
C HIS A 19 14.57 25.48 0.65
N LYS A 20 15.68 26.23 0.76
CA LYS A 20 17.01 25.68 1.09
C LYS A 20 17.12 25.03 2.48
N HIS A 21 16.21 25.36 3.39
CA HIS A 21 16.17 24.78 4.74
C HIS A 21 15.70 23.32 4.75
N ILE A 22 15.12 22.83 3.65
CA ILE A 22 14.59 21.47 3.55
C ILE A 22 15.67 20.52 3.03
N ASN A 23 15.89 19.41 3.75
CA ASN A 23 16.72 18.32 3.27
C ASN A 23 15.92 17.45 2.28
N TRP A 24 15.90 17.86 1.02
CA TRP A 24 15.19 17.14 -0.04
C TRP A 24 15.65 15.69 -0.24
N SER A 25 16.93 15.39 0.00
CA SER A 25 17.45 14.03 -0.11
C SER A 25 16.85 13.10 0.95
N GLU A 26 16.68 13.59 2.18
CA GLU A 26 16.03 12.84 3.26
C GLU A 26 14.54 12.63 2.95
N ILE A 27 13.83 13.68 2.52
CA ILE A 27 12.42 13.60 2.14
C ILE A 27 12.20 12.54 1.05
N ILE A 28 13.01 12.56 -0.01
CA ILE A 28 12.91 11.60 -1.12
C ILE A 28 13.22 10.18 -0.63
N ARG A 29 14.24 10.01 0.21
CA ARG A 29 14.61 8.70 0.77
C ARG A 29 13.47 8.10 1.59
N GLN A 30 12.84 8.91 2.45
CA GLN A 30 11.69 8.48 3.25
C GLN A 30 10.48 8.14 2.38
N ALA A 31 10.21 8.95 1.35
CA ALA A 31 9.12 8.69 0.41
C ALA A 31 9.30 7.34 -0.31
N ILE A 32 10.51 7.06 -0.80
CA ILE A 32 10.85 5.79 -1.45
C ILE A 32 10.70 4.63 -0.45
N ALA A 33 11.26 4.74 0.75
CA ALA A 33 11.19 3.69 1.77
C ALA A 33 9.73 3.38 2.17
N LYS A 34 8.92 4.42 2.38
CA LYS A 34 7.49 4.27 2.70
C LYS A 34 6.71 3.62 1.57
N LYS A 35 6.98 4.00 0.31
CA LYS A 35 6.33 3.38 -0.85
C LYS A 35 6.70 1.90 -0.97
N LEU A 36 7.99 1.55 -0.78
CA LEU A 36 8.44 0.16 -0.75
C LEU A 36 7.81 -0.64 0.38
N GLN A 37 7.74 -0.09 1.60
CA GLN A 37 7.05 -0.74 2.71
C GLN A 37 5.56 -0.97 2.41
N ASN A 38 4.89 -0.02 1.76
CA ASN A 38 3.49 -0.18 1.40
C ASN A 38 3.29 -1.28 0.35
N GLU A 39 4.15 -1.37 -0.66
CA GLU A 39 4.08 -2.47 -1.63
C GLU A 39 4.47 -3.81 -1.00
N GLN A 40 5.42 -3.84 -0.07
CA GLN A 40 5.74 -5.05 0.71
C GLN A 40 4.62 -5.42 1.70
N LYS A 41 3.81 -4.48 2.17
CA LYS A 41 2.62 -4.77 3.00
C LYS A 41 1.47 -5.32 2.15
N LYS A 42 1.38 -4.92 0.87
CA LYS A 42 0.55 -5.59 -0.15
C LYS A 42 1.11 -6.94 -0.59
N ASN A 43 2.05 -7.52 0.15
CA ASN A 43 2.52 -8.86 -0.14
C ASN A 43 1.38 -9.85 0.13
N ILE A 44 0.70 -10.22 -0.96
CA ILE A 44 -0.43 -11.16 -0.99
C ILE A 44 -0.09 -12.42 -0.21
N ALA A 45 1.16 -12.90 -0.29
CA ALA A 45 1.61 -14.06 0.47
C ALA A 45 1.48 -13.84 1.99
N ARG A 46 1.84 -12.66 2.51
CA ARG A 46 1.67 -12.33 3.93
C ARG A 46 0.19 -12.19 4.31
N ALA A 47 -0.63 -11.61 3.43
CA ALA A 47 -2.07 -11.52 3.64
C ALA A 47 -2.73 -12.91 3.68
N VAL A 48 -2.33 -13.80 2.77
CA VAL A 48 -2.78 -15.20 2.73
C VAL A 48 -2.34 -15.94 3.99
N LEU A 49 -1.08 -15.82 4.42
CA LEU A 49 -0.59 -16.47 5.65
C LEU A 49 -1.32 -15.99 6.91
N ILE A 50 -1.61 -14.69 7.00
CA ILE A 50 -2.41 -14.15 8.11
C ILE A 50 -3.84 -14.67 8.04
N ASN A 51 -4.43 -14.73 6.85
CA ASN A 51 -5.77 -15.26 6.65
C ASN A 51 -5.85 -16.73 7.06
N GLU A 52 -4.94 -17.59 6.60
CA GLU A 52 -4.89 -19.00 7.03
C GLU A 52 -4.66 -19.15 8.54
N LYS A 53 -3.86 -18.29 9.17
CA LYS A 53 -3.63 -18.33 10.62
C LYS A 53 -4.88 -17.96 11.43
N ILE A 54 -5.72 -17.07 10.91
CA ILE A 54 -6.92 -16.55 11.63
C ILE A 54 -8.20 -17.27 11.17
N ARG A 55 -8.16 -17.96 10.03
CA ARG A 55 -9.27 -18.69 9.43
C ARG A 55 -9.86 -19.68 10.43
N LYS A 56 -11.15 -19.56 10.68
CA LYS A 56 -11.92 -20.52 11.48
C LYS A 56 -12.66 -21.46 10.55
N LYS A 57 -12.79 -22.72 10.95
CA LYS A 57 -13.66 -23.67 10.25
C LYS A 57 -15.09 -23.17 10.38
N ALA A 58 -15.78 -23.09 9.25
CA ALA A 58 -17.18 -22.71 9.24
C ALA A 58 -18.00 -23.81 9.95
N PRO A 59 -19.10 -23.45 10.66
CA PRO A 59 -20.04 -24.42 11.20
C PRO A 59 -20.56 -25.38 10.11
N ASP A 60 -20.95 -26.60 10.49
CA ASP A 60 -21.28 -27.65 9.52
C ASP A 60 -22.44 -27.29 8.57
N ASN A 61 -23.36 -26.41 9.00
CA ASN A 61 -24.49 -25.93 8.20
C ASN A 61 -24.26 -24.52 7.59
N TYR A 62 -23.01 -24.07 7.51
CA TYR A 62 -22.71 -22.74 6.98
C TYR A 62 -22.61 -22.76 5.44
N ASP A 63 -23.66 -22.26 4.78
CA ASP A 63 -23.62 -22.04 3.34
C ASP A 63 -23.14 -20.61 3.01
N SER A 64 -21.90 -20.53 2.54
CA SER A 64 -21.31 -19.27 2.07
C SER A 64 -22.08 -18.64 0.89
N THR A 65 -22.78 -19.44 0.08
CA THR A 65 -23.51 -18.93 -1.09
C THR A 65 -24.78 -18.17 -0.71
N GLU A 66 -25.45 -18.53 0.39
CA GLU A 66 -26.61 -17.78 0.90
C GLU A 66 -26.22 -16.37 1.35
N ILE A 67 -25.10 -16.24 2.06
CA ILE A 67 -24.55 -14.94 2.50
C ILE A 67 -24.19 -14.07 1.29
N ILE A 68 -23.54 -14.65 0.28
CA ILE A 68 -23.17 -13.93 -0.95
C ILE A 68 -24.41 -13.46 -1.70
N ARG A 69 -25.45 -14.30 -1.77
CA ARG A 69 -26.72 -13.96 -2.42
C ARG A 69 -27.40 -12.80 -1.69
N LYS A 70 -27.51 -12.88 -0.35
CA LYS A 70 -28.06 -11.81 0.50
C LYS A 70 -27.37 -10.46 0.27
N PHE A 71 -26.04 -10.40 0.26
CA PHE A 71 -25.33 -9.14 0.04
C PHE A 71 -25.44 -8.59 -1.38
N ARG A 72 -25.67 -9.46 -2.37
CA ARG A 72 -25.97 -9.02 -3.74
C ARG A 72 -27.36 -8.40 -3.81
N ASP A 73 -28.32 -9.05 -3.17
CA ASP A 73 -29.71 -8.61 -3.17
C ASP A 73 -29.89 -7.31 -2.37
N GLU A 74 -29.14 -7.12 -1.27
CA GLU A 74 -29.14 -5.86 -0.49
C GLU A 74 -28.44 -4.68 -1.18
N ARG A 75 -27.68 -4.93 -2.27
CA ARG A 75 -26.97 -3.90 -3.03
C ARG A 75 -27.81 -3.28 -4.16
N HIS A 76 -28.93 -3.90 -4.49
CA HIS A 76 -29.84 -3.52 -5.57
C HIS A 76 -31.23 -3.20 -5.01
#